data_AF-A0A7S2G3G1-F1
#
_entry.id   AF-A0A7S2G3G1-F1
#
_cell.length_a   1.000
_cell.length_b   1.000
_cell.length_c   1.000
_cell.angle_alpha   90.00
_cell.angle_beta   90.00
_cell.angle_gamma   90.00
#
_symmetry.space_group_name_H-M   'P 1'
#
loop_
_entity.id
_entity.type
_entity.pdbx_description
1 polymer ?
#
loop_
_entity_poly.entity_id
_entity_poly.type
_entity_poly.pdbx_seq_one_letter_code
_entity_poly.pdbx_strand_id
1 'polypeptide(L)'
;QGRLKGGFRWLYLCLVGIGTGLVAVAIQVSLHEAWHYKLHLQEWMEEHGHGILPRYLTWTGIHIALASIAGAFVCFVEPLSAGSGIPEIKCYLNGINIPGVLRARTLICKACGIVCSVAAGLPCGKEGPMIHSGAIVAAQMARRDAGPLVGPYRANREARDIVAAGAAAGV
;
A
#
# COMPACT_ATOMS: atom_id res chain seq x y z
N GLN A 1 9.80 -20.30 25.97
CA GLN A 1 8.34 -20.08 25.87
C GLN A 1 8.04 -18.70 26.42
N GLY A 2 7.95 -17.68 25.56
CA GLY A 2 7.67 -16.31 25.98
C GLY A 2 6.30 -15.89 25.48
N ARG A 3 5.21 -16.43 26.06
CA ARG A 3 3.86 -15.90 25.79
C ARG A 3 3.85 -14.44 26.22
N LEU A 4 3.53 -13.52 25.31
CA LEU A 4 3.17 -12.16 25.68
C LEU A 4 2.14 -12.19 26.81
N LYS A 5 2.37 -11.39 27.86
CA LYS A 5 1.32 -11.10 28.84
C LYS A 5 0.14 -10.54 28.04
N GLY A 6 -1.05 -11.11 28.19
CA GLY A 6 -2.20 -10.87 27.30
C GLY A 6 -2.45 -9.40 26.97
N GLY A 7 -2.28 -8.49 27.93
CA GLY A 7 -2.43 -7.04 27.74
C GLY A 7 -1.50 -6.42 26.68
N PHE A 8 -0.24 -6.83 26.61
CA PHE A 8 0.70 -6.32 25.60
C PHE A 8 0.31 -6.72 24.18
N ARG A 9 -0.31 -7.91 24.02
CA ARG A 9 -0.76 -8.38 22.72
C ARG A 9 -1.93 -7.54 22.20
N TRP A 10 -2.89 -7.20 23.06
CA TRP A 10 -4.03 -6.36 22.69
C TRP A 10 -3.60 -4.95 22.32
N LEU A 11 -2.74 -4.32 23.13
CA LEU A 11 -2.19 -3.00 22.81
C LEU A 11 -1.47 -3.02 21.46
N TYR A 12 -0.69 -4.06 21.20
CA TYR A 12 0.04 -4.21 19.94
C TYR A 12 -0.91 -4.35 18.73
N LEU A 13 -1.99 -5.12 18.85
CA LEU A 13 -3.01 -5.24 17.81
C LEU A 13 -3.71 -3.89 17.53
N CYS A 14 -3.99 -3.10 18.58
CA CYS A 14 -4.50 -1.73 18.42
C CYS A 14 -3.51 -0.85 17.64
N LEU A 15 -2.22 -0.92 17.95
CA LEU A 15 -1.19 -0.15 17.25
C LEU A 15 -1.06 -0.56 15.77
N VAL A 16 -1.18 -1.85 15.46
CA VAL A 16 -1.22 -2.35 14.07
C VAL A 16 -2.42 -1.77 13.34
N GLY A 17 -3.62 -1.80 13.94
CA GLY A 17 -4.83 -1.22 13.35
C GLY A 17 -4.70 0.27 13.08
N ILE A 18 -4.15 1.04 14.03
CA ILE A 18 -3.87 2.48 13.85
C ILE A 18 -2.87 2.67 12.70
N GLY A 19 -1.79 1.90 12.66
CA GLY A 19 -0.79 1.99 11.60
C GLY A 19 -1.37 1.69 10.22
N THR A 20 -2.20 0.64 10.09
CA THR A 20 -2.89 0.31 8.85
C THR A 20 -3.88 1.40 8.43
N GLY A 21 -4.63 1.97 9.37
CA GLY A 21 -5.54 3.09 9.13
C GLY A 21 -4.83 4.36 8.65
N LEU A 22 -3.67 4.69 9.24
CA LEU A 22 -2.86 5.83 8.81
C LEU A 22 -2.36 5.66 7.37
N VAL A 23 -1.93 4.44 6.99
CA VAL A 23 -1.56 4.13 5.61
C VAL A 23 -2.77 4.29 4.67
N ALA A 24 -3.95 3.81 5.07
CA ALA A 24 -5.17 3.94 4.28
C ALA A 24 -5.53 5.41 4.03
N VAL A 25 -5.48 6.23 5.09
CA VAL A 25 -5.73 7.68 5.01
C VAL A 25 -4.69 8.36 4.13
N ALA A 26 -3.41 8.02 4.26
CA ALA A 26 -2.35 8.60 3.44
C ALA A 26 -2.57 8.30 1.94
N ILE A 27 -2.94 7.06 1.59
CA ILE A 27 -3.28 6.68 0.21
C ILE A 27 -4.53 7.45 -0.26
N GLN A 28 -5.56 7.53 0.57
CA GLN A 28 -6.80 8.23 0.23
C GLN A 28 -6.59 9.72 -0.02
N VAL A 29 -5.84 10.40 0.86
CA VAL A 29 -5.51 11.82 0.71
C VAL A 29 -4.66 12.03 -0.54
N SER A 30 -3.62 11.22 -0.75
CA SER A 30 -2.77 11.31 -1.95
C SER A 30 -3.56 11.11 -3.24
N LEU A 31 -4.53 10.18 -3.24
CA LEU A 31 -5.44 9.96 -4.37
C LEU A 31 -6.34 11.17 -4.63
N HIS A 32 -6.89 11.75 -3.56
CA HIS A 32 -7.75 12.93 -3.66
C HIS A 32 -7.00 14.12 -4.27
N GLU A 33 -5.78 14.38 -3.79
CA GLU A 33 -4.92 15.44 -4.32
C GLU A 33 -4.55 15.20 -5.78
N ALA A 34 -4.16 13.97 -6.13
CA ALA A 34 -3.84 13.62 -7.52
C ALA A 34 -5.04 13.83 -8.46
N TRP A 35 -6.25 13.50 -8.00
CA TRP A 35 -7.47 13.74 -8.77
C TRP A 35 -7.78 15.24 -8.90
N HIS A 36 -7.63 15.99 -7.81
CA HIS A 36 -7.82 17.44 -7.79
C HIS A 36 -6.89 18.14 -8.78
N TYR A 37 -5.60 17.82 -8.78
CA TYR A 37 -4.64 18.37 -9.75
C TYR A 37 -4.98 18.00 -11.19
N LYS A 38 -5.38 16.75 -11.43
CA LYS A 38 -5.76 16.28 -12.77
C LYS A 38 -6.98 17.04 -13.31
N LEU A 39 -8.01 17.21 -12.49
CA LEU A 39 -9.22 17.96 -12.87
C LEU A 39 -8.90 19.42 -13.12
N HIS A 40 -8.12 20.06 -12.25
CA HIS A 40 -7.75 21.46 -12.39
C HIS A 40 -6.96 21.71 -13.69
N LEU A 41 -6.04 20.81 -14.06
CA LEU A 41 -5.31 20.90 -15.32
C LEU A 41 -6.23 20.72 -16.54
N GLN A 42 -7.26 19.88 -16.42
CA GLN A 42 -8.25 19.71 -17.48
C GLN A 42 -9.11 20.98 -17.64
N GLU A 43 -9.60 21.56 -16.54
CA GLU A 43 -10.36 22.82 -16.55
C GLU A 43 -9.53 23.95 -17.19
N TRP A 44 -8.26 24.07 -16.80
CA TRP A 44 -7.35 25.04 -17.39
C TRP A 44 -7.19 24.85 -18.92
N MET A 45 -7.08 23.60 -19.38
CA MET A 45 -7.02 23.26 -20.80
C MET A 45 -8.34 23.50 -21.54
N GLU A 46 -9.48 23.39 -20.85
CA GLU A 46 -10.79 23.70 -21.41
C GLU A 46 -10.97 25.21 -21.62
N GLU A 47 -10.48 26.02 -20.69
CA GLU A 47 -10.51 27.49 -20.77
C GLU A 47 -9.54 28.07 -21.79
N HIS A 48 -8.29 27.57 -21.83
CA HIS A 48 -7.21 28.17 -22.62
C HIS A 48 -6.88 27.40 -23.91
N GLY A 49 -7.34 26.16 -24.05
CA GLY A 49 -7.01 25.29 -25.18
C GLY A 49 -7.87 25.57 -26.42
N HIS A 50 -7.24 26.00 -27.52
CA HIS A 50 -7.91 26.15 -28.80
C HIS A 50 -8.00 24.82 -29.56
N GLY A 51 -9.23 24.27 -29.65
CA GLY A 51 -9.53 23.09 -30.46
C GLY A 51 -9.55 21.76 -29.69
N ILE A 52 -10.15 20.74 -30.30
CA ILE A 52 -10.40 19.44 -29.66
C ILE A 52 -9.12 18.60 -29.47
N LEU A 53 -8.18 18.71 -30.41
CA LEU A 53 -6.96 17.91 -30.43
C LEU A 53 -6.06 18.14 -29.20
N PRO A 54 -5.64 19.37 -28.86
CA PRO A 54 -4.79 19.59 -27.68
C PRO A 54 -5.48 19.18 -26.37
N ARG A 55 -6.80 19.36 -26.24
CA ARG A 55 -7.56 18.91 -25.06
C ARG A 55 -7.53 17.39 -24.91
N TYR A 56 -7.77 16.68 -26.01
CA TYR A 56 -7.72 15.22 -26.03
C TYR A 56 -6.31 14.67 -25.75
N LEU A 57 -5.28 15.30 -26.32
CA LEU A 57 -3.89 14.91 -26.10
C LEU A 57 -3.45 15.15 -24.67
N THR A 58 -3.81 16.28 -24.05
CA THR A 58 -3.47 16.54 -22.65
C THR A 58 -4.19 15.57 -21.71
N TRP A 59 -5.49 15.34 -21.92
CA TRP A 59 -6.25 14.34 -21.15
C TRP A 59 -5.58 12.96 -21.23
N THR A 60 -5.40 12.44 -22.44
CA THR A 60 -4.82 11.12 -22.67
C THR A 60 -3.36 11.05 -22.19
N GLY A 61 -2.60 12.13 -22.36
CA GLY A 61 -1.21 12.24 -21.93
C GLY A 61 -1.05 12.12 -20.41
N ILE A 62 -1.92 12.75 -19.63
CA ILE A 62 -1.91 12.62 -18.15
C ILE A 62 -2.17 11.17 -17.74
N HIS A 63 -3.16 10.52 -18.35
CA HIS A 63 -3.47 9.11 -18.09
C HIS A 63 -2.27 8.19 -18.39
N ILE A 64 -1.63 8.37 -19.55
CA ILE A 64 -0.44 7.59 -19.94
C ILE A 64 0.71 7.86 -18.97
N ALA A 65 1.00 9.12 -18.66
CA ALA A 65 2.11 9.49 -17.77
C ALA A 65 1.95 8.86 -16.38
N LEU A 66 0.77 8.96 -15.77
CA LEU A 66 0.50 8.36 -14.46
C LEU A 66 0.58 6.83 -14.50
N ALA A 67 0.07 6.18 -15.56
CA ALA A 67 0.18 4.74 -15.73
C ALA A 67 1.65 4.29 -15.92
N SER A 68 2.44 5.04 -16.68
CA SER A 68 3.88 4.79 -16.84
C SER A 68 4.65 4.94 -15.53
N ILE A 69 4.33 5.94 -14.72
CA ILE A 69 4.94 6.12 -13.39
C ILE A 69 4.59 4.94 -12.47
N ALA A 70 3.32 4.53 -12.45
CA ALA A 70 2.88 3.35 -11.68
C ALA A 70 3.64 2.08 -12.11
N GLY A 71 3.76 1.87 -13.42
CA GLY A 71 4.54 0.76 -13.99
C GLY A 71 6.03 0.86 -13.65
N ALA A 72 6.61 2.05 -13.66
CA ALA A 72 8.03 2.25 -13.34
C ALA A 72 8.35 1.90 -11.88
N PHE A 73 7.49 2.25 -10.93
CA PHE A 73 7.63 1.82 -9.53
C PHE A 73 7.70 0.29 -9.43
N VAL A 74 6.77 -0.41 -10.09
CA VAL A 74 6.75 -1.88 -10.04
C VAL A 74 7.95 -2.49 -10.77
N CYS A 75 8.21 -2.09 -12.01
CA CYS A 75 9.22 -2.72 -12.87
C CYS A 75 10.65 -2.43 -12.44
N PHE A 76 10.94 -1.23 -11.92
CA PHE A 76 12.31 -0.81 -11.61
C PHE A 76 12.61 -0.67 -10.12
N VAL A 77 11.61 -0.45 -9.26
CA VAL A 77 11.84 -0.23 -7.82
C VAL A 77 11.57 -1.50 -7.01
N GLU A 78 10.38 -2.10 -7.08
CA GLU A 78 10.05 -3.30 -6.32
C GLU A 78 8.98 -4.15 -7.04
N PRO A 79 9.39 -5.18 -7.80
CA PRO A 79 8.45 -6.03 -8.56
C PRO A 79 7.43 -6.76 -7.69
N LEU A 80 7.77 -7.07 -6.43
CA LEU A 80 6.84 -7.68 -5.46
C LEU A 80 5.70 -6.76 -5.03
N SER A 81 5.73 -5.48 -5.41
CA SER A 81 4.61 -4.56 -5.18
C SER A 81 3.49 -4.71 -6.23
N ALA A 82 3.70 -5.49 -7.29
CA ALA A 82 2.72 -5.74 -8.34
C ALA A 82 1.41 -6.33 -7.78
N GLY A 83 0.29 -5.98 -8.43
CA GLY A 83 -1.03 -6.53 -8.10
C GLY A 83 -1.51 -6.22 -6.69
N SER A 84 -2.47 -7.02 -6.19
CA SER A 84 -3.07 -6.80 -4.87
C SER A 84 -2.15 -7.23 -3.73
N GLY A 85 -1.33 -8.27 -3.88
CA GLY A 85 -0.59 -8.85 -2.76
C GLY A 85 -1.38 -9.90 -1.96
N ILE A 86 -2.67 -10.12 -2.28
CA ILE A 86 -3.52 -11.10 -1.58
C ILE A 86 -2.99 -12.53 -1.76
N PRO A 87 -2.60 -12.99 -2.97
CA PRO A 87 -1.99 -14.31 -3.13
C PRO A 87 -0.72 -14.49 -2.30
N GLU A 88 0.12 -13.46 -2.22
CA GLU A 88 1.39 -13.49 -1.52
C GLU A 88 1.20 -13.54 0.00
N ILE A 89 0.24 -12.77 0.53
CA ILE A 89 -0.16 -12.89 1.94
C ILE A 89 -0.78 -14.25 2.23
N LYS A 90 -1.60 -14.79 1.33
CA LYS A 90 -2.15 -16.15 1.47
C LYS A 90 -1.04 -17.20 1.53
N CYS A 91 -0.03 -17.10 0.66
CA CYS A 91 1.16 -17.96 0.68
C CYS A 91 1.93 -17.84 2.01
N TYR A 92 2.17 -16.61 2.47
CA TYR A 92 2.83 -16.35 3.75
C TYR A 92 2.05 -16.98 4.93
N LEU A 93 0.73 -16.81 4.96
CA LEU A 93 -0.15 -17.39 5.97
C LEU A 93 -0.27 -18.90 5.85
N ASN A 94 -0.04 -19.50 4.69
CA ASN A 94 0.12 -20.95 4.51
C ASN A 94 1.49 -21.48 4.96
N GLY A 95 2.43 -20.58 5.32
CA GLY A 95 3.77 -20.95 5.78
C GLY A 95 4.85 -20.90 4.69
N ILE A 96 4.52 -20.44 3.48
CA ILE A 96 5.50 -20.24 2.40
C ILE A 96 6.15 -18.87 2.57
N ASN A 97 7.47 -18.84 2.77
CA ASN A 97 8.20 -17.59 2.90
C ASN A 97 8.56 -17.03 1.51
N ILE A 98 7.89 -15.96 1.08
CA ILE A 98 8.22 -15.22 -0.14
C ILE A 98 9.20 -14.10 0.24
N PRO A 99 10.48 -14.15 -0.21
CA PRO A 99 11.46 -13.14 0.15
C PRO A 99 11.01 -11.76 -0.31
N GLY A 100 10.99 -10.78 0.59
CA GLY A 100 10.65 -9.41 0.26
C GLY A 100 9.18 -9.02 0.41
N VAL A 101 8.25 -9.98 0.51
CA VAL A 101 6.81 -9.69 0.58
C VAL A 101 6.41 -8.76 1.74
N LEU A 102 7.10 -8.84 2.88
CA LEU A 102 6.80 -8.03 4.06
C LEU A 102 7.75 -6.84 4.26
N ARG A 103 8.52 -6.40 3.24
CA ARG A 103 9.47 -5.29 3.38
C ARG A 103 8.77 -3.93 3.37
N ALA A 104 9.29 -2.99 4.16
CA ALA A 104 8.83 -1.59 4.13
C ALA A 104 8.97 -0.94 2.74
N ARG A 105 10.02 -1.29 1.98
CA ARG A 105 10.19 -0.84 0.58
C ARG A 105 9.02 -1.25 -0.31
N THR A 106 8.50 -2.46 -0.13
CA THR A 106 7.32 -2.96 -0.86
C THR A 106 6.07 -2.17 -0.52
N LEU A 107 5.89 -1.76 0.73
CA LEU A 107 4.77 -0.90 1.14
C LEU A 107 4.83 0.46 0.44
N ILE A 108 5.99 1.13 0.45
CA ILE A 108 6.16 2.46 -0.16
C ILE A 108 5.90 2.37 -1.67
N CYS A 109 6.54 1.41 -2.34
CA CYS A 109 6.37 1.21 -3.78
C CYS A 109 4.90 0.89 -4.15
N LYS A 110 4.24 0.04 -3.35
CA LYS A 110 2.83 -0.31 -3.52
C LYS A 110 1.93 0.90 -3.32
N ALA A 111 2.13 1.70 -2.27
CA ALA A 111 1.34 2.91 -2.02
C ALA A 111 1.44 3.90 -3.19
N CYS A 112 2.65 4.21 -3.65
CA CYS A 112 2.87 5.07 -4.82
C CYS A 112 2.24 4.49 -6.10
N GLY A 113 2.41 3.19 -6.35
CA GLY A 113 1.82 2.51 -7.50
C GLY A 113 0.30 2.55 -7.50
N ILE A 114 -0.35 2.38 -6.34
CA ILE A 114 -1.81 2.48 -6.20
C ILE A 114 -2.28 3.90 -6.50
N VAL A 115 -1.63 4.91 -5.90
CA VAL A 115 -2.00 6.32 -6.10
C VAL A 115 -1.95 6.67 -7.59
N CYS A 116 -0.83 6.35 -8.26
CA CYS A 116 -0.67 6.65 -9.68
C CYS A 116 -1.61 5.84 -10.58
N SER A 117 -1.79 4.53 -10.33
CA SER A 117 -2.63 3.67 -11.18
C SER A 117 -4.12 4.01 -11.11
N VAL A 118 -4.63 4.31 -9.91
CA VAL A 118 -6.04 4.70 -9.72
C VAL A 118 -6.27 6.12 -10.24
N ALA A 119 -5.35 7.07 -10.00
CA ALA A 119 -5.43 8.42 -10.58
C ALA A 119 -5.34 8.41 -12.13
N ALA A 120 -4.59 7.45 -12.69
CA ALA A 120 -4.55 7.17 -14.13
C ALA A 120 -5.86 6.57 -14.66
N GLY A 121 -6.87 6.31 -13.82
CA GLY A 121 -8.16 5.78 -14.26
C GLY A 121 -8.08 4.35 -14.81
N LEU A 122 -7.06 3.58 -14.43
CA LEU A 122 -7.00 2.16 -14.76
C LEU A 122 -8.16 1.42 -14.05
N PRO A 123 -8.67 0.31 -14.61
CA PRO A 123 -9.76 -0.47 -14.01
C PRO A 123 -9.25 -1.28 -12.80
N CYS A 124 -8.79 -0.59 -11.76
CA CYS A 124 -8.24 -1.13 -10.53
C CYS A 124 -8.70 -0.32 -9.32
N GLY A 125 -8.45 -0.84 -8.11
CA GLY A 125 -8.83 -0.19 -6.86
C GLY A 125 -7.79 -0.41 -5.76
N LYS A 126 -7.87 0.44 -4.72
CA LYS A 126 -6.94 0.42 -3.57
C LYS A 126 -7.25 -0.68 -2.55
N GLU A 127 -8.47 -1.21 -2.52
CA GLU A 127 -8.94 -2.09 -1.42
C GLU A 127 -8.17 -3.41 -1.34
N GLY A 128 -7.92 -4.08 -2.47
CA GLY A 128 -7.13 -5.32 -2.47
C GLY A 128 -5.71 -5.12 -1.94
N PRO A 129 -4.96 -4.12 -2.43
CA PRO A 129 -3.65 -3.75 -1.89
C PRO A 129 -3.60 -3.34 -0.41
N MET A 130 -4.71 -2.91 0.20
CA MET A 130 -4.74 -2.55 1.62
C MET A 130 -4.50 -3.75 2.53
N ILE A 131 -4.94 -4.95 2.14
CA ILE A 131 -4.70 -6.20 2.86
C ILE A 131 -3.19 -6.47 2.98
N HIS A 132 -2.45 -6.34 1.86
CA HIS A 132 -1.00 -6.50 1.86
C HIS A 132 -0.32 -5.38 2.64
N SER A 133 -0.80 -4.15 2.52
CA SER A 133 -0.25 -3.01 3.25
C SER A 133 -0.36 -3.18 4.76
N GLY A 134 -1.52 -3.63 5.26
CA GLY A 134 -1.73 -3.92 6.68
C GLY A 134 -0.84 -5.06 7.19
N ALA A 135 -0.68 -6.12 6.39
CA ALA A 135 0.27 -7.20 6.68
C ALA A 135 1.73 -6.71 6.78
N ILE A 136 2.17 -5.81 5.88
CA ILE A 136 3.52 -5.23 5.94
C ILE A 136 3.68 -4.35 7.18
N VAL A 137 2.71 -3.49 7.50
CA VAL A 137 2.74 -2.66 8.72
C VAL A 137 2.89 -3.53 9.96
N ALA A 138 2.07 -4.57 10.08
CA ALA A 138 2.11 -5.49 11.20
C ALA A 138 3.45 -6.23 11.32
N ALA A 139 4.03 -6.64 10.17
CA ALA A 139 5.33 -7.27 10.12
C ALA A 139 6.47 -6.33 10.50
N GLN A 140 6.45 -5.07 10.03
CA GLN A 140 7.48 -4.08 10.34
C GLN A 140 7.47 -3.70 11.82
N MET A 141 6.28 -3.54 12.40
CA MET A 141 6.12 -3.31 13.83
C MET A 141 6.61 -4.52 14.64
N ALA A 142 6.53 -5.74 14.11
CA ALA A 142 6.92 -6.95 14.85
C ALA A 142 8.44 -7.20 14.82
N ARG A 143 9.21 -6.40 14.08
CA ARG A 143 10.67 -6.56 13.96
C ARG A 143 11.35 -6.24 15.28
N ARG A 144 12.43 -6.98 15.55
CA ARG A 144 13.21 -6.90 16.80
C ARG A 144 13.82 -5.52 17.08
N ASP A 145 13.95 -4.71 16.04
CA ASP A 145 14.62 -3.41 16.07
C ASP A 145 13.62 -2.25 16.25
N ALA A 146 12.32 -2.53 16.38
CA ALA A 146 11.25 -1.54 16.52
C ALA A 146 11.20 -0.85 17.91
N GLY A 147 12.19 -1.10 18.78
CA GLY A 147 12.38 -0.44 20.07
C GLY A 147 11.89 -1.24 21.29
N PRO A 148 12.21 -0.76 22.52
CA PRO A 148 12.00 -1.50 23.76
C PRO A 148 10.53 -1.69 24.16
N LEU A 149 9.61 -0.88 23.60
CA LEU A 149 8.16 -0.99 23.81
C LEU A 149 7.53 -2.16 23.04
N VAL A 150 8.24 -2.67 22.03
CA VAL A 150 7.75 -3.68 21.10
C VAL A 150 8.69 -4.88 21.17
N GLY A 151 8.44 -5.75 22.16
CA GLY A 151 9.29 -6.90 22.41
C GLY A 151 9.48 -7.76 21.14
N PRO A 152 10.69 -8.29 20.90
CA PRO A 152 11.00 -9.03 19.68
C PRO A 152 10.13 -10.30 19.59
N TYR A 153 9.28 -10.40 18.57
CA TYR A 153 8.61 -11.66 18.27
C TYR A 153 9.66 -12.67 17.82
N ARG A 154 9.75 -13.79 18.55
CA ARG A 154 10.84 -14.78 18.36
C ARG A 154 10.40 -16.01 17.57
N ALA A 155 9.10 -16.32 17.53
CA ALA A 155 8.57 -17.52 16.88
C ALA A 155 7.84 -17.19 15.58
N ASN A 156 8.10 -17.95 14.52
CA ASN A 156 7.42 -17.84 13.22
C ASN A 156 5.88 -17.89 13.34
N ARG A 157 5.35 -18.58 14.37
CA ARG A 157 3.92 -18.65 14.64
C ARG A 157 3.35 -17.30 15.08
N GLU A 158 3.97 -16.64 16.04
CA GLU A 158 3.47 -15.36 16.56
C GLU A 158 3.59 -14.25 15.49
N ALA A 159 4.65 -14.29 14.67
CA ALA A 159 4.78 -13.39 13.52
C ALA A 159 3.64 -13.59 12.51
N ARG A 160 3.25 -14.85 12.22
CA ARG A 160 2.10 -15.16 11.35
C ARG A 160 0.78 -14.68 11.94
N ASP A 161 0.56 -14.84 13.25
CA ASP A 161 -0.66 -14.37 13.92
C ASP A 161 -0.82 -12.85 13.81
N ILE A 162 0.26 -12.09 13.97
CA ILE A 162 0.28 -10.63 13.80
C ILE A 162 0.03 -10.22 12.36
N VAL A 163 0.70 -10.87 11.41
CA VAL A 163 0.54 -10.57 9.99
C VAL A 163 -0.89 -10.87 9.54
N ALA A 164 -1.51 -11.92 10.07
CA ALA A 164 -2.92 -12.21 9.85
C ALA A 164 -3.82 -11.09 10.41
N ALA A 165 -3.52 -10.57 11.60
CA ALA A 165 -4.26 -9.44 12.17
C ALA A 165 -4.08 -8.15 11.35
N GLY A 166 -2.87 -7.88 10.86
CA GLY A 166 -2.60 -6.75 9.95
C GLY A 166 -3.35 -6.88 8.62
N ALA A 167 -3.36 -8.10 8.05
CA ALA A 167 -4.14 -8.38 6.86
C ALA A 167 -5.63 -8.15 7.10
N ALA A 168 -6.17 -8.60 8.24
CA ALA A 168 -7.56 -8.39 8.63
C ALA A 168 -7.90 -6.91 8.88
N ALA A 169 -6.97 -6.12 9.41
CA ALA A 169 -7.14 -4.67 9.56
C ALA A 169 -7.12 -3.91 8.22
N GLY A 170 -6.54 -4.52 7.18
CA GLY A 170 -6.54 -3.99 5.82
C GLY A 170 -7.72 -4.43 4.96
N VAL A 171 -8.58 -5.32 5.46
CA VAL A 171 -9.88 -5.68 4.87
C VAL A 171 -10.91 -4.66 5.32
#